data_AF-A0A9E4U5M0-F1
#
_entry.id   AF-A0A9E4U5M0-F1
#
_cell.length_a   1.000
_cell.length_b   1.000
_cell.length_c   1.000
_cell.angle_alpha   90.00
_cell.angle_beta   90.00
_cell.angle_gamma   90.00
#
_symmetry.space_group_name_H-M   'P 1'
#
loop_
_entity.id
_entity.type
_entity.pdbx_description
1 polymer ?
#
loop_
_entity_poly.entity_id
_entity_poly.type
_entity_poly.pdbx_seq_one_letter_code
_entity_poly.pdbx_strand_id
1 'polypeptide(L)'
;MPPSNDKVVIEVGINEGQMRAANSHVPYDPEEIAAEAARCYDAGASVIHFHGRDRDGGSLNNDPQVNIETQRRITETTPLIAYPTYGSQNPVFDGHYRIGGPAAERYRHFIEGVKTSVKFEIGPVDLGAALDVNAYRNPKTGEWTLSDGLQINTGEDHRWLTSFCLAHALKMSFAVFDTVHLQNLRNIVDMGWAKEPPLLVKLFFLGDTEGPKKLLHYLDRMNDLLGDMKPSWTPVVYGADQVPHEHPGHGLGRARPGRRRRLPLRRSGRA
;
A
#
# COMPACT_ATOMS: atom_id res chain seq x y z
N MET A 1 -20.68 16.48 -23.59
CA MET A 1 -20.12 17.05 -22.36
C MET A 1 -18.79 16.35 -22.09
N PRO A 2 -17.72 17.05 -21.69
CA PRO A 2 -16.55 16.35 -21.14
C PRO A 2 -17.00 15.49 -19.95
N PRO A 3 -16.35 14.34 -19.67
CA PRO A 3 -16.71 13.50 -18.53
C PRO A 3 -16.69 14.36 -17.25
N SER A 4 -17.74 14.30 -16.44
CA SER A 4 -17.72 15.02 -15.17
C SER A 4 -16.65 14.44 -14.25
N ASN A 5 -15.98 15.30 -13.49
CA ASN A 5 -14.87 14.96 -12.60
C ASN A 5 -15.37 14.36 -11.27
N ASP A 6 -16.59 13.80 -11.26
CA ASP A 6 -17.33 13.42 -10.05
C ASP A 6 -17.15 11.94 -9.66
N LYS A 7 -16.35 11.19 -10.43
CA LYS A 7 -16.06 9.79 -10.14
C LYS A 7 -14.80 9.65 -9.29
N VAL A 8 -14.90 8.87 -8.23
CA VAL A 8 -13.78 8.48 -7.36
C VAL A 8 -13.49 7.01 -7.59
N VAL A 9 -12.21 6.66 -7.75
CA VAL A 9 -11.75 5.26 -7.78
C VAL A 9 -11.68 4.77 -6.35
N ILE A 10 -12.44 3.73 -6.03
CA ILE A 10 -12.37 3.04 -4.74
C ILE A 10 -11.49 1.81 -4.93
N GLU A 11 -10.36 1.80 -4.24
CA GLU A 11 -9.44 0.68 -4.16
C GLU A 11 -9.45 0.09 -2.75
N VAL A 12 -9.57 -1.23 -2.64
CA VAL A 12 -9.59 -1.94 -1.36
C VAL A 12 -8.36 -2.86 -1.26
N GLY A 13 -7.51 -2.60 -0.26
CA GLY A 13 -6.47 -3.52 0.19
C GLY A 13 -7.07 -4.54 1.15
N ILE A 14 -7.31 -5.76 0.66
CA ILE A 14 -8.30 -6.67 1.27
C ILE A 14 -7.80 -7.42 2.52
N ASN A 15 -6.48 -7.64 2.62
CA ASN A 15 -5.90 -8.42 3.71
C ASN A 15 -4.54 -7.91 4.20
N GLU A 16 -3.63 -7.52 3.29
CA GLU A 16 -2.25 -7.16 3.65
C GLU A 16 -1.59 -8.25 4.53
N GLY A 17 -0.66 -7.86 5.39
CA GLY A 17 -0.12 -8.72 6.46
C GLY A 17 -1.00 -8.87 7.70
N GLN A 18 -2.29 -8.54 7.66
CA GLN A 18 -3.14 -8.57 8.87
C GLN A 18 -3.41 -9.99 9.38
N MET A 19 -3.46 -10.13 10.70
CA MET A 19 -3.67 -11.40 11.39
C MET A 19 -5.10 -11.56 11.94
N ARG A 20 -5.68 -12.76 11.85
CA ARG A 20 -7.05 -13.07 12.32
C ARG A 20 -7.23 -12.91 13.82
N ALA A 21 -6.12 -12.96 14.56
CA ALA A 21 -6.09 -12.65 15.98
C ALA A 21 -6.56 -11.21 16.28
N ALA A 22 -6.40 -10.28 15.33
CA ALA A 22 -6.92 -8.91 15.43
C ALA A 22 -8.35 -8.78 14.85
N ASN A 23 -8.67 -9.50 13.77
CA ASN A 23 -10.01 -9.55 13.18
C ASN A 23 -10.25 -10.89 12.46
N SER A 24 -11.22 -11.68 12.92
CA SER A 24 -11.51 -13.01 12.36
C SER A 24 -11.99 -13.00 10.90
N HIS A 25 -12.37 -11.85 10.35
CA HIS A 25 -12.87 -11.71 8.99
C HIS A 25 -11.77 -11.51 7.93
N VAL A 26 -10.49 -11.45 8.31
CA VAL A 26 -9.40 -11.29 7.32
C VAL A 26 -9.38 -12.53 6.40
N PRO A 27 -9.54 -12.36 5.07
CA PRO A 27 -9.51 -13.48 4.12
C PRO A 27 -8.07 -13.93 3.84
N TYR A 28 -7.85 -15.24 3.80
CA TYR A 28 -6.53 -15.84 3.64
C TYR A 28 -6.40 -16.69 2.39
N ASP A 29 -7.23 -17.71 2.23
CA ASP A 29 -7.11 -18.58 1.06
C ASP A 29 -7.75 -17.94 -0.20
N PRO A 30 -7.39 -18.41 -1.42
CA PRO A 30 -7.89 -17.83 -2.66
C PRO A 30 -9.42 -17.76 -2.79
N GLU A 31 -10.17 -18.68 -2.20
CA GLU A 31 -11.63 -18.69 -2.25
C GLU A 31 -12.22 -17.61 -1.35
N GLU A 32 -11.70 -17.48 -0.13
CA GLU A 32 -12.09 -16.42 0.80
C GLU A 32 -11.79 -15.03 0.23
N ILE A 33 -10.59 -14.84 -0.36
CA ILE A 33 -10.19 -13.57 -0.96
C ILE A 33 -11.11 -13.23 -2.14
N ALA A 34 -11.42 -14.18 -3.02
CA ALA A 34 -12.30 -13.94 -4.15
C ALA A 34 -13.74 -13.62 -3.71
N ALA A 35 -14.26 -14.31 -2.69
CA ALA A 35 -15.57 -14.04 -2.14
C ALA A 35 -15.66 -12.65 -1.48
N GLU A 36 -14.60 -12.22 -0.79
CA GLU A 36 -14.52 -10.86 -0.23
C GLU A 36 -14.36 -9.80 -1.34
N ALA A 37 -13.60 -10.10 -2.40
CA ALA A 37 -13.50 -9.21 -3.56
C ALA A 37 -14.86 -8.97 -4.23
N ALA A 38 -15.68 -10.01 -4.38
CA ALA A 38 -17.05 -9.88 -4.87
C ALA A 38 -17.92 -8.99 -3.95
N ARG A 39 -17.83 -9.17 -2.63
CA ARG A 39 -18.52 -8.27 -1.68
C ARG A 39 -18.04 -6.82 -1.80
N CYS A 40 -16.74 -6.61 -1.97
CA CYS A 40 -16.17 -5.28 -2.18
C CYS A 40 -16.70 -4.64 -3.48
N TYR A 41 -16.80 -5.43 -4.56
CA TYR A 41 -17.39 -4.99 -5.82
C TYR A 41 -18.86 -4.58 -5.65
N ASP A 42 -19.67 -5.40 -4.98
CA ASP A 42 -21.08 -5.09 -4.69
C ASP A 42 -21.23 -3.81 -3.84
N ALA A 43 -20.25 -3.51 -3.00
CA ALA A 43 -20.17 -2.29 -2.20
C ALA A 43 -19.65 -1.05 -2.97
N GLY A 44 -19.24 -1.21 -4.23
CA GLY A 44 -18.79 -0.12 -5.11
C GLY A 44 -17.28 0.00 -5.30
N ALA A 45 -16.48 -0.97 -4.86
CA ALA A 45 -15.06 -1.01 -5.19
C ALA A 45 -14.85 -1.20 -6.69
N SER A 46 -13.82 -0.54 -7.22
CA SER A 46 -13.39 -0.67 -8.62
C SER A 46 -12.05 -1.40 -8.77
N VAL A 47 -11.25 -1.40 -7.70
CA VAL A 47 -9.92 -2.00 -7.68
C VAL A 47 -9.74 -2.82 -6.41
N ILE A 48 -9.17 -4.02 -6.52
CA ILE A 48 -8.78 -4.85 -5.39
C ILE A 48 -7.27 -5.08 -5.42
N HIS A 49 -6.62 -4.77 -4.31
CA HIS A 49 -5.25 -5.17 -4.03
C HIS A 49 -5.25 -6.27 -2.97
N PHE A 50 -4.50 -7.34 -3.19
CA PHE A 50 -4.46 -8.48 -2.28
C PHE A 50 -3.06 -9.03 -2.09
N HIS A 51 -2.88 -9.84 -1.05
CA HIS A 51 -1.66 -10.60 -0.79
C HIS A 51 -2.00 -12.08 -0.71
N GLY A 52 -1.18 -12.94 -1.33
CA GLY A 52 -1.24 -14.39 -1.10
C GLY A 52 -0.91 -14.74 0.35
N ARG A 53 -1.64 -15.69 0.93
CA ARG A 53 -1.47 -16.13 2.33
C ARG A 53 -1.43 -17.65 2.43
N ASP A 54 -0.79 -18.15 3.47
CA ASP A 54 -0.91 -19.56 3.84
C ASP A 54 -2.32 -19.86 4.33
N ARG A 55 -2.80 -21.10 4.12
CA ARG A 55 -4.18 -21.51 4.46
C ARG A 55 -4.48 -21.43 5.96
N ASP A 56 -3.47 -21.63 6.80
CA ASP A 56 -3.59 -21.48 8.25
C ASP A 56 -3.57 -20.02 8.69
N GLY A 57 -3.42 -19.09 7.73
CA GLY A 57 -3.40 -17.68 8.00
C GLY A 57 -2.11 -17.13 8.54
N GLY A 58 -1.05 -17.93 8.48
CA GLY A 58 0.28 -17.54 8.91
C GLY A 58 0.89 -16.45 8.02
N SER A 59 2.08 -16.75 7.50
CA SER A 59 2.90 -15.80 6.76
C SER A 59 2.26 -15.39 5.42
N LEU A 60 2.80 -14.32 4.83
CA LEU A 60 2.54 -14.09 3.42
C LEU A 60 3.08 -15.27 2.61
N ASN A 61 2.27 -15.76 1.68
CA ASN A 61 2.64 -16.85 0.82
C ASN A 61 3.09 -16.30 -0.53
N ASN A 62 4.39 -16.45 -0.77
CA ASN A 62 5.02 -15.97 -1.98
C ASN A 62 4.87 -16.94 -3.16
N ASP A 63 4.32 -18.14 -2.97
CA ASP A 63 4.10 -19.13 -4.03
C ASP A 63 3.37 -18.46 -5.22
N PRO A 64 3.96 -18.51 -6.44
CA PRO A 64 3.33 -17.96 -7.62
C PRO A 64 1.88 -18.42 -7.81
N GLN A 65 1.63 -19.70 -7.55
CA GLN A 65 0.36 -20.36 -7.86
C GLN A 65 -0.77 -19.89 -6.94
N VAL A 66 -0.47 -19.53 -5.69
CA VAL A 66 -1.48 -18.95 -4.78
C VAL A 66 -1.98 -17.61 -5.30
N ASN A 67 -1.08 -16.75 -5.76
CA ASN A 67 -1.45 -15.43 -6.28
C ASN A 67 -2.14 -15.53 -7.64
N ILE A 68 -1.66 -16.40 -8.53
CA ILE A 68 -2.28 -16.65 -9.85
C ILE A 68 -3.69 -17.22 -9.68
N GLU A 69 -3.88 -18.20 -8.79
CA GLU A 69 -5.21 -18.77 -8.52
C GLU A 69 -6.17 -17.73 -7.92
N THR A 70 -5.69 -16.90 -7.00
CA THR A 70 -6.48 -15.81 -6.40
C THR A 70 -6.89 -14.79 -7.46
N GLN A 71 -5.94 -14.31 -8.27
CA GLN A 71 -6.20 -13.39 -9.38
C GLN A 71 -7.23 -13.96 -10.35
N ARG A 72 -7.08 -15.24 -10.72
CA ARG A 72 -8.00 -15.94 -11.61
C ARG A 72 -9.42 -15.97 -11.06
N ARG A 73 -9.59 -16.36 -9.79
CA ARG A 73 -10.92 -16.41 -9.14
C ARG A 73 -11.59 -15.05 -9.09
N ILE A 74 -10.86 -13.99 -8.75
CA ILE A 74 -11.42 -12.63 -8.71
C ILE A 74 -11.86 -12.20 -10.11
N THR A 75 -11.00 -12.36 -11.12
CA THR A 75 -11.24 -11.86 -12.47
C THR A 75 -12.24 -12.69 -13.28
N GLU A 76 -12.46 -13.96 -12.93
CA GLU A 76 -13.51 -14.80 -13.53
C GLU A 76 -14.90 -14.52 -12.94
N THR A 77 -14.97 -13.97 -11.73
CA THR A 77 -16.24 -13.77 -11.00
C THR A 77 -16.67 -12.32 -10.87
N THR A 78 -15.76 -11.37 -11.12
CA THR A 78 -16.02 -9.94 -10.99
C THR A 78 -15.35 -9.15 -12.13
N PRO A 79 -15.88 -7.97 -12.51
CA PRO A 79 -15.22 -7.08 -13.46
C PRO A 79 -14.19 -6.15 -12.80
N LEU A 80 -13.79 -6.43 -11.55
CA LEU A 80 -12.80 -5.65 -10.82
C LEU A 80 -11.45 -5.65 -11.53
N ILE A 81 -10.75 -4.52 -11.44
CA ILE A 81 -9.30 -4.53 -11.65
C ILE A 81 -8.67 -5.12 -10.39
N ALA A 82 -8.07 -6.29 -10.51
CA ALA A 82 -7.39 -6.95 -9.39
C ALA A 82 -5.90 -7.00 -9.64
N TYR A 83 -5.10 -6.89 -8.59
CA TYR A 83 -3.68 -7.20 -8.67
C TYR A 83 -3.13 -7.65 -7.32
N PRO A 84 -2.22 -8.65 -7.30
CA PRO A 84 -1.52 -9.03 -6.09
C PRO A 84 -0.44 -8.00 -5.77
N THR A 85 -0.03 -7.98 -4.51
CA THR A 85 1.27 -7.46 -4.10
C THR A 85 2.41 -8.20 -4.81
N TYR A 86 3.63 -7.71 -4.64
CA TYR A 86 4.83 -8.43 -5.02
C TYR A 86 5.87 -8.46 -3.91
N GLY A 87 6.75 -9.47 -3.99
CA GLY A 87 7.91 -9.59 -3.14
C GLY A 87 7.74 -10.36 -1.86
N SER A 88 8.88 -10.85 -1.36
CA SER A 88 8.98 -11.61 -0.13
C SER A 88 8.86 -10.70 1.08
N GLN A 89 7.65 -10.25 1.43
CA GLN A 89 7.46 -9.77 2.80
C GLN A 89 7.46 -11.01 3.70
N ASN A 90 8.65 -11.36 4.18
CA ASN A 90 8.73 -12.15 5.40
C ASN A 90 8.01 -11.34 6.49
N PRO A 91 7.18 -12.01 7.30
CA PRO A 91 6.18 -11.34 8.12
C PRO A 91 6.80 -10.35 9.10
N VAL A 92 6.05 -9.28 9.38
CA VAL A 92 6.27 -8.44 10.56
C VAL A 92 5.16 -8.70 11.57
N PHE A 93 5.47 -9.60 12.49
CA PHE A 93 5.14 -9.49 13.92
C PHE A 93 6.25 -10.06 14.84
N ASP A 94 7.43 -10.38 14.30
CA ASP A 94 8.60 -10.91 15.05
C ASP A 94 9.94 -10.19 14.77
N GLY A 95 10.00 -9.21 13.86
CA GLY A 95 11.09 -8.22 13.82
C GLY A 95 12.02 -8.22 12.61
N HIS A 96 11.66 -8.85 11.49
CA HIS A 96 12.63 -9.08 10.41
C HIS A 96 12.13 -8.68 9.00
N TYR A 97 12.70 -7.64 8.39
CA TYR A 97 12.60 -7.41 6.92
C TYR A 97 13.90 -7.81 6.22
N ARG A 98 14.00 -8.96 5.57
CA ARG A 98 15.21 -9.19 4.77
C ARG A 98 15.26 -8.20 3.60
N ILE A 99 16.46 -7.72 3.25
CA ILE A 99 16.71 -7.02 1.98
C ILE A 99 16.00 -7.83 0.90
N GLY A 100 15.06 -7.19 0.20
CA GLY A 100 14.26 -7.86 -0.81
C GLY A 100 15.17 -8.56 -1.81
N GLY A 101 14.84 -9.80 -2.18
CA GLY A 101 15.49 -10.45 -3.32
C GLY A 101 15.36 -9.60 -4.59
N PRO A 102 16.13 -9.89 -5.65
CA PRO A 102 16.04 -9.17 -6.91
C PRO A 102 14.60 -9.04 -7.39
N ALA A 103 14.24 -7.92 -8.02
CA ALA A 103 12.87 -7.67 -8.49
C ALA A 103 12.24 -8.87 -9.24
N ALA A 104 13.00 -9.55 -10.09
CA ALA A 104 12.53 -10.73 -10.82
C ALA A 104 12.05 -11.88 -9.92
N GLU A 105 12.74 -12.14 -8.81
CA GLU A 105 12.34 -13.16 -7.84
C GLU A 105 11.03 -12.76 -7.14
N ARG A 106 10.94 -11.47 -6.79
CA ARG A 106 9.79 -10.87 -6.10
C ARG A 106 8.53 -10.81 -6.98
N TYR A 107 8.70 -10.67 -8.30
CA TYR A 107 7.63 -10.58 -9.30
C TYR A 107 7.22 -11.93 -9.92
N ARG A 108 7.68 -13.06 -9.37
CA ARG A 108 7.50 -14.40 -9.99
C ARG A 108 6.07 -14.76 -10.38
N HIS A 109 5.06 -14.39 -9.58
CA HIS A 109 3.64 -14.62 -9.94
C HIS A 109 3.21 -13.79 -11.16
N PHE A 110 3.72 -12.58 -11.35
CA PHE A 110 3.46 -11.83 -12.57
C PHE A 110 4.18 -12.48 -13.76
N ILE A 111 5.45 -12.88 -13.61
CA ILE A 111 6.24 -13.53 -14.67
C ILE A 111 5.58 -14.82 -15.16
N GLU A 112 5.10 -15.65 -14.23
CA GLU A 112 4.37 -16.87 -14.56
C GLU A 112 2.96 -16.56 -15.05
N GLY A 113 2.26 -15.67 -14.37
CA GLY A 113 0.87 -15.31 -14.62
C GLY A 113 0.63 -14.74 -16.02
N VAL A 114 1.49 -13.85 -16.53
CA VAL A 114 1.37 -13.30 -17.90
C VAL A 114 1.59 -14.34 -19.01
N LYS A 115 2.08 -15.54 -18.67
CA LYS A 115 2.18 -16.68 -19.60
C LYS A 115 0.93 -17.57 -19.59
N THR A 116 -0.02 -17.29 -18.71
CA THR A 116 -1.29 -18.00 -18.58
C THR A 116 -2.42 -17.18 -19.21
N SER A 117 -3.67 -17.65 -19.10
CA SER A 117 -4.86 -16.90 -19.49
C SER A 117 -5.33 -15.88 -18.44
N VAL A 118 -4.67 -15.79 -17.29
CA VAL A 118 -5.04 -14.87 -16.20
C VAL A 118 -4.66 -13.44 -16.58
N LYS A 119 -5.61 -12.51 -16.38
CA LYS A 119 -5.44 -11.10 -16.72
C LYS A 119 -4.80 -10.34 -15.56
N PHE A 120 -3.77 -9.55 -15.87
CA PHE A 120 -3.22 -8.52 -15.00
C PHE A 120 -3.29 -7.18 -15.75
N GLU A 121 -3.85 -6.16 -15.10
CA GLU A 121 -3.89 -4.80 -15.65
C GLU A 121 -2.92 -3.86 -14.94
N ILE A 122 -2.57 -4.18 -13.68
CA ILE A 122 -1.72 -3.34 -12.85
C ILE A 122 -0.45 -4.09 -12.45
N GLY A 123 0.68 -3.39 -12.56
CA GLY A 123 1.98 -3.80 -12.02
C GLY A 123 2.39 -2.88 -10.86
N PRO A 124 2.42 -3.34 -9.61
CA PRO A 124 2.85 -2.53 -8.46
C PRO A 124 4.37 -2.22 -8.50
N VAL A 125 4.76 -0.98 -8.17
CA VAL A 125 6.15 -0.51 -8.13
C VAL A 125 6.40 0.34 -6.87
N ASP A 126 7.11 -0.23 -5.91
CA ASP A 126 7.56 0.44 -4.68
C ASP A 126 8.82 1.29 -4.93
N LEU A 127 8.74 2.57 -4.57
CA LEU A 127 9.70 3.59 -4.99
C LEU A 127 10.89 3.82 -4.04
N GLY A 128 11.57 2.76 -3.63
CA GLY A 128 12.77 2.87 -2.80
C GLY A 128 12.66 2.02 -1.53
N ALA A 129 13.07 2.58 -0.40
CA ALA A 129 12.94 1.94 0.91
C ALA A 129 11.50 2.04 1.41
N ALA A 130 10.73 0.96 1.31
CA ALA A 130 9.32 0.96 1.69
C ALA A 130 9.14 1.05 3.21
N LEU A 131 10.00 0.37 3.97
CA LEU A 131 9.90 0.21 5.42
C LEU A 131 11.30 0.32 6.04
N ASP A 132 11.71 1.55 6.33
CA ASP A 132 12.94 1.89 7.06
C ASP A 132 12.60 2.28 8.51
N VAL A 133 12.21 1.26 9.29
CA VAL A 133 11.83 1.41 10.70
C VAL A 133 12.84 0.66 11.54
N ASN A 134 13.43 1.34 12.51
CA ASN A 134 14.49 0.76 13.36
C ASN A 134 13.95 -0.18 14.44
N ALA A 135 12.70 -0.02 14.88
CA ALA A 135 12.09 -0.87 15.90
C ALA A 135 10.56 -0.79 15.89
N TYR A 136 9.91 -1.85 16.34
CA TYR A 136 8.47 -1.92 16.55
C TYR A 136 8.16 -2.16 18.03
N ARG A 137 7.08 -1.54 18.52
CA ARG A 137 6.60 -1.77 19.87
C ARG A 137 5.48 -2.79 19.85
N ASN A 138 5.67 -3.91 20.54
CA ASN A 138 4.62 -4.92 20.69
C ASN A 138 3.42 -4.29 21.43
N PRO A 139 2.22 -4.26 20.83
CA PRO A 139 1.07 -3.61 21.46
C PRO A 139 0.54 -4.39 22.68
N LYS A 140 0.81 -5.70 22.77
CA LYS A 140 0.38 -6.58 23.87
C LYS A 140 1.35 -6.53 25.05
N THR A 141 2.66 -6.64 24.80
CA THR A 141 3.69 -6.68 25.87
C THR A 141 4.27 -5.30 26.19
N GLY A 142 4.24 -4.38 25.22
CA GLY A 142 4.85 -3.06 25.32
C GLY A 142 6.37 -3.05 25.12
N GLU A 143 6.96 -4.20 24.83
CA GLU A 143 8.39 -4.37 24.56
C GLU A 143 8.77 -3.86 23.17
N TRP A 144 10.03 -3.48 23.02
CA TRP A 144 10.60 -3.06 21.74
C TRP A 144 11.31 -4.23 21.08
N THR A 145 10.98 -4.47 19.82
CA THR A 145 11.70 -5.39 18.94
C THR A 145 12.46 -4.56 17.92
N LEU A 146 13.78 -4.71 17.87
CA LEU A 146 14.60 -4.05 16.86
C LEU A 146 14.31 -4.68 15.50
N SER A 147 14.22 -3.86 14.46
CA SER A 147 14.23 -4.35 13.08
C SER A 147 15.67 -4.66 12.71
N ASP A 148 15.94 -5.85 12.18
CA ASP A 148 17.23 -6.19 11.59
C ASP A 148 17.20 -6.11 10.05
N GLY A 149 16.21 -5.38 9.55
CA GLY A 149 15.75 -5.54 8.20
C GLY A 149 15.31 -4.27 7.49
N LEU A 150 15.46 -4.28 6.17
CA LEU A 150 15.16 -3.14 5.32
C LEU A 150 14.64 -3.58 3.94
N GLN A 151 13.37 -3.27 3.65
CA GLN A 151 12.79 -3.51 2.33
C GLN A 151 13.16 -2.36 1.38
N ILE A 152 14.10 -2.61 0.45
CA ILE A 152 14.53 -1.65 -0.58
C ILE A 152 14.23 -2.18 -1.98
N ASN A 153 13.79 -1.28 -2.85
CA ASN A 153 13.88 -1.40 -4.30
C ASN A 153 14.98 -0.45 -4.79
N THR A 154 16.05 -0.99 -5.35
CA THR A 154 17.15 -0.22 -5.93
C THR A 154 16.77 0.37 -7.30
N GLY A 155 17.62 1.23 -7.87
CA GLY A 155 17.41 1.71 -9.24
C GLY A 155 17.43 0.60 -10.30
N GLU A 156 18.17 -0.48 -10.06
CA GLU A 156 18.17 -1.68 -10.90
C GLU A 156 16.85 -2.45 -10.79
N ASP A 157 16.29 -2.54 -9.57
CA ASP A 157 14.95 -3.08 -9.37
C ASP A 157 13.90 -2.21 -10.09
N HIS A 158 13.97 -0.89 -9.97
CA HIS A 158 13.07 0.02 -10.68
C HIS A 158 13.16 -0.17 -12.19
N ARG A 159 14.37 -0.22 -12.77
CA ARG A 159 14.56 -0.48 -14.21
C ARG A 159 13.91 -1.79 -14.62
N TRP A 160 14.11 -2.86 -13.84
CA TRP A 160 13.56 -4.17 -14.14
C TRP A 160 12.02 -4.15 -14.07
N LEU A 161 11.45 -3.64 -12.98
CA LEU A 161 10.01 -3.58 -12.73
C LEU A 161 9.28 -2.80 -13.81
N THR A 162 9.78 -1.60 -14.14
CA THR A 162 9.17 -0.75 -15.15
C THR A 162 9.30 -1.36 -16.54
N SER A 163 10.44 -1.98 -16.86
CA SER A 163 10.64 -2.68 -18.14
C SER A 163 9.69 -3.85 -18.30
N PHE A 164 9.48 -4.64 -17.24
CA PHE A 164 8.51 -5.73 -17.23
C PHE A 164 7.09 -5.20 -17.46
N CYS A 165 6.68 -4.16 -16.73
CA CYS A 165 5.35 -3.57 -16.89
C CYS A 165 5.12 -3.04 -18.31
N LEU A 166 6.10 -2.32 -18.88
CA LEU A 166 6.01 -1.82 -20.26
C LEU A 166 5.94 -2.95 -21.29
N ALA A 167 6.74 -4.00 -21.13
CA ALA A 167 6.75 -5.14 -22.06
C ALA A 167 5.44 -5.94 -22.06
N HIS A 168 4.70 -5.91 -20.95
CA HIS A 168 3.45 -6.64 -20.77
C HIS A 168 2.20 -5.74 -20.70
N ALA A 169 2.34 -4.46 -21.05
CA ALA A 169 1.27 -3.47 -21.03
C ALA A 169 0.52 -3.37 -19.67
N LEU A 170 1.25 -3.54 -18.57
CA LEU A 170 0.72 -3.36 -17.22
C LEU A 170 0.79 -1.88 -16.84
N LYS A 171 -0.32 -1.32 -16.37
CA LYS A 171 -0.34 0.04 -15.82
C LYS A 171 0.38 0.03 -14.47
N MET A 172 1.41 0.86 -14.35
CA MET A 172 2.19 0.91 -13.11
C MET A 172 1.42 1.64 -12.00
N SER A 173 1.35 1.02 -10.82
CA SER A 173 0.86 1.62 -9.57
C SER A 173 2.04 1.86 -8.64
N PHE A 174 2.36 3.13 -8.39
CA PHE A 174 3.59 3.54 -7.70
C PHE A 174 3.35 3.73 -6.20
N ALA A 175 4.05 3.00 -5.34
CA ALA A 175 3.95 3.15 -3.90
C ALA A 175 4.99 4.14 -3.32
N VAL A 176 4.51 5.20 -2.70
CA VAL A 176 5.27 6.31 -2.12
C VAL A 176 5.12 6.28 -0.59
N PHE A 177 6.21 5.99 0.11
CA PHE A 177 6.26 5.93 1.59
C PHE A 177 6.89 7.18 2.21
N ASP A 178 7.67 7.93 1.42
CA ASP A 178 8.30 9.21 1.76
C ASP A 178 8.44 10.11 0.52
N THR A 179 8.65 11.40 0.70
CA THR A 179 8.78 12.40 -0.37
C THR A 179 9.98 12.16 -1.29
N VAL A 180 11.05 11.52 -0.81
CA VAL A 180 12.18 11.12 -1.67
C VAL A 180 11.74 10.12 -2.75
N HIS A 181 10.67 9.35 -2.51
CA HIS A 181 10.11 8.43 -3.51
C HIS A 181 9.47 9.19 -4.68
N LEU A 182 8.93 10.39 -4.45
CA LEU A 182 8.43 11.24 -5.55
C LEU A 182 9.57 11.72 -6.44
N GLN A 183 10.75 12.01 -5.86
CA GLN A 183 11.95 12.31 -6.64
C GLN A 183 12.41 11.07 -7.44
N ASN A 184 12.38 9.88 -6.84
CA ASN A 184 12.66 8.65 -7.57
C ASN A 184 11.70 8.46 -8.75
N LEU A 185 10.40 8.72 -8.55
CA LEU A 185 9.41 8.66 -9.63
C LEU A 185 9.69 9.68 -10.73
N ARG A 186 10.07 10.92 -10.39
CA ARG A 186 10.50 11.91 -11.39
C ARG A 186 11.68 11.40 -12.22
N ASN A 187 12.69 10.84 -11.56
CA ASN A 187 13.86 10.26 -12.24
C ASN A 187 13.44 9.12 -13.18
N ILE A 188 12.51 8.24 -12.75
CA ILE A 188 11.94 7.16 -13.58
C ILE A 188 11.24 7.74 -14.83
N VAL A 189 10.46 8.81 -14.68
CA VAL A 189 9.80 9.49 -15.82
C VAL A 189 10.84 10.10 -16.76
N ASP A 190 11.85 10.81 -16.23
CA ASP A 190 12.90 11.45 -17.02
C ASP A 190 13.77 10.44 -17.80
N MET A 191 14.02 9.27 -17.20
CA MET A 191 14.69 8.15 -17.87
C MET A 191 13.79 7.44 -18.90
N GLY A 192 12.53 7.84 -19.02
CA GLY A 192 11.57 7.24 -19.94
C GLY A 192 11.09 5.87 -19.51
N TRP A 193 11.12 5.54 -18.22
CA TRP A 193 10.68 4.25 -17.70
C TRP A 193 9.20 4.27 -17.27
N ALA A 194 8.61 5.47 -17.11
CA ALA A 194 7.17 5.67 -16.96
C ALA A 194 6.72 6.85 -17.81
N LYS A 195 6.07 6.58 -18.96
CA LYS A 195 5.78 7.60 -19.99
C LYS A 195 4.33 8.01 -20.09
N GLU A 196 3.41 7.20 -19.56
CA GLU A 196 1.97 7.34 -19.84
C GLU A 196 1.22 8.01 -18.67
N PRO A 197 0.78 9.27 -18.82
CA PRO A 197 -0.15 9.87 -17.88
C PRO A 197 -1.55 9.26 -18.00
N PRO A 198 -2.38 9.27 -16.93
CA PRO A 198 -2.01 9.67 -15.58
C PRO A 198 -1.09 8.63 -14.93
N LEU A 199 -0.17 9.09 -14.07
CA LEU A 199 0.54 8.19 -13.14
C LEU A 199 -0.40 7.77 -12.02
N LEU A 200 -0.42 6.49 -11.64
CA LEU A 200 -1.17 6.02 -10.47
C LEU A 200 -0.22 6.01 -9.27
N VAL A 201 -0.49 6.85 -8.27
CA VAL A 201 0.40 7.05 -7.12
C VAL A 201 -0.33 6.72 -5.82
N LYS A 202 0.20 5.78 -5.04
CA LYS A 202 -0.29 5.46 -3.70
C LYS A 202 0.58 6.15 -2.65
N LEU A 203 -0.03 6.97 -1.81
CA LEU A 203 0.64 7.72 -0.74
C LEU A 203 0.44 6.97 0.58
N PHE A 204 1.50 6.36 1.11
CA PHE A 204 1.44 5.54 2.31
C PHE A 204 1.73 6.34 3.59
N PHE A 205 0.90 6.10 4.60
CA PHE A 205 0.98 6.71 5.92
C PHE A 205 1.13 5.62 6.97
N LEU A 206 2.30 5.59 7.62
CA LEU A 206 2.60 4.69 8.74
C LEU A 206 2.24 5.40 10.06
N GLY A 207 1.16 4.96 10.71
CA GLY A 207 0.75 5.43 12.03
C GLY A 207 -0.05 6.75 12.08
N ASP A 208 -0.56 7.06 13.28
CA ASP A 208 -1.55 8.11 13.56
C ASP A 208 -1.06 9.57 13.46
N THR A 209 0.24 9.82 13.25
CA THR A 209 0.84 11.07 13.75
C THR A 209 0.88 12.26 12.79
N GLU A 210 0.55 12.13 11.50
CA GLU A 210 0.82 13.22 10.54
C GLU A 210 -0.20 13.34 9.38
N GLY A 211 -1.36 12.67 9.44
CA GLY A 211 -2.28 12.46 8.29
C GLY A 211 -2.47 13.67 7.35
N PRO A 212 -3.16 14.75 7.77
CA PRO A 212 -3.46 15.87 6.85
C PRO A 212 -2.24 16.69 6.44
N LYS A 213 -1.28 16.94 7.34
CA LYS A 213 -0.09 17.76 7.04
C LYS A 213 0.85 17.06 6.09
N LYS A 214 1.13 15.78 6.35
CA LYS A 214 1.97 14.96 5.47
C LYS A 214 1.28 14.76 4.12
N LEU A 215 -0.04 14.60 4.09
CA LEU A 215 -0.78 14.54 2.82
C LEU A 215 -0.61 15.83 2.02
N LEU A 216 -0.85 17.01 2.60
CA LEU A 216 -0.67 18.28 1.90
C LEU A 216 0.77 18.44 1.40
N HIS A 217 1.77 18.04 2.19
CA HIS A 217 3.16 18.07 1.77
C HIS A 217 3.45 17.12 0.59
N TYR A 218 2.90 15.90 0.60
CA TYR A 218 2.99 15.00 -0.55
C TYR A 218 2.38 15.60 -1.80
N LEU A 219 1.17 16.18 -1.68
CA LEU A 219 0.46 16.73 -2.83
C LEU A 219 1.21 17.91 -3.45
N ASP A 220 1.76 18.79 -2.62
CA ASP A 220 2.59 19.91 -3.06
C ASP A 220 3.85 19.42 -3.82
N ARG A 221 4.62 18.52 -3.20
CA ARG A 221 5.82 17.95 -3.81
C ARG A 221 5.52 17.14 -5.08
N MET A 222 4.41 16.42 -5.11
CA MET A 222 3.98 15.65 -6.28
C MET A 222 3.57 16.57 -7.42
N ASN A 223 2.88 17.68 -7.13
CA ASN A 223 2.51 18.66 -8.15
C ASN A 223 3.75 19.34 -8.76
N ASP A 224 4.72 19.74 -7.92
CA ASP A 224 5.98 20.34 -8.37
C ASP A 224 6.78 19.42 -9.32
N LEU A 225 6.86 18.13 -8.97
CA LEU A 225 7.71 17.18 -9.68
C LEU A 225 7.00 16.52 -10.88
N LEU A 226 5.71 16.25 -10.75
CA LEU A 226 4.99 15.32 -11.62
C LEU A 226 3.71 15.92 -12.20
N GLY A 227 3.42 17.21 -11.99
CA GLY A 227 2.17 17.84 -12.47
C GLY A 227 1.94 17.70 -13.98
N ASP A 228 3.01 17.69 -14.77
CA ASP A 228 3.01 17.41 -16.21
C ASP A 228 2.49 16.00 -16.55
N MET A 229 2.70 15.04 -15.65
CA MET A 229 2.29 13.64 -15.77
C MET A 229 0.89 13.36 -15.20
N LYS A 230 0.16 14.39 -14.76
CA LYS A 230 -1.23 14.33 -14.29
C LYS A 230 -1.46 13.19 -13.27
N PRO A 231 -0.73 13.16 -12.14
CA PRO A 231 -0.78 12.05 -11.21
C PRO A 231 -2.17 11.94 -10.57
N SER A 232 -2.75 10.74 -10.62
CA SER A 232 -3.87 10.34 -9.79
C SER A 232 -3.33 9.72 -8.52
N TRP A 233 -3.86 10.12 -7.36
CA TRP A 233 -3.33 9.70 -6.07
C TRP A 233 -4.38 9.01 -5.21
N THR A 234 -3.95 8.03 -4.42
CA THR A 234 -4.77 7.31 -3.44
C THR A 234 -4.04 7.28 -2.09
N PRO A 235 -4.61 7.79 -0.99
CA PRO A 235 -4.01 7.69 0.32
C PRO A 235 -4.19 6.27 0.88
N VAL A 236 -3.14 5.72 1.50
CA VAL A 236 -3.16 4.41 2.16
C VAL A 236 -2.68 4.59 3.60
N VAL A 237 -3.56 4.35 4.58
CA VAL A 237 -3.27 4.57 6.01
C VAL A 237 -3.18 3.22 6.72
N TYR A 238 -2.02 2.93 7.32
CA TYR A 238 -1.82 1.72 8.12
C TYR A 238 -2.15 1.93 9.59
N GLY A 239 -2.89 0.97 10.18
CA GLY A 239 -3.04 0.81 11.64
C GLY A 239 -3.99 1.79 12.33
N ALA A 240 -4.75 2.59 11.58
CA ALA A 240 -5.68 3.59 12.08
C ALA A 240 -7.03 3.50 11.34
N ASP A 241 -8.03 4.24 11.82
CA ASP A 241 -9.27 4.48 11.07
C ASP A 241 -8.92 5.16 9.74
N GLN A 242 -9.18 4.48 8.61
CA GLN A 242 -8.85 4.98 7.27
C GLN A 242 -9.64 6.23 6.88
N VAL A 243 -10.77 6.46 7.54
CA VAL A 243 -11.59 7.66 7.43
C VAL A 243 -11.44 8.44 8.73
N PRO A 244 -10.75 9.59 8.76
CA PRO A 244 -10.96 10.54 9.85
C PRO A 244 -12.46 10.87 9.82
N HIS A 245 -13.17 10.77 10.94
CA HIS A 245 -14.59 11.15 11.06
C HIS A 245 -14.91 12.62 10.70
N GLU A 246 -13.97 13.36 10.12
CA GLU A 246 -14.09 14.75 9.73
C GLU A 246 -13.74 14.91 8.24
N HIS A 247 -14.78 14.99 7.42
CA HIS A 247 -14.71 15.54 6.07
C HIS A 247 -14.10 16.95 6.17
N PRO A 248 -13.05 17.30 5.40
CA PRO A 248 -12.40 18.62 5.51
C PRO A 248 -13.29 19.81 5.11
N GLY A 249 -14.57 19.59 4.79
CA GLY A 249 -15.55 20.62 4.44
C GLY A 249 -16.34 21.22 5.61
N HIS A 250 -16.31 20.63 6.81
CA HIS A 250 -17.17 21.11 7.91
C HIS A 250 -16.45 21.17 9.27
N GLY A 251 -16.13 22.40 9.69
CA GLY A 251 -16.27 22.84 11.08
C GLY A 251 -15.22 22.38 12.09
N LEU A 252 -14.39 23.34 12.52
CA LEU A 252 -13.64 23.33 13.78
C LEU A 252 -14.46 22.76 14.97
N GLY A 253 -13.97 21.70 15.65
CA GLY A 253 -14.55 21.26 16.92
C GLY A 253 -13.93 20.01 17.55
N ARG A 254 -12.95 20.20 18.45
CA ARG A 254 -12.27 19.18 19.30
C ARG A 254 -13.14 18.01 19.82
N ALA A 255 -12.52 16.82 19.96
CA ALA A 255 -12.24 16.16 21.27
C ALA A 255 -11.50 14.80 21.11
N ARG A 256 -10.27 14.69 21.65
CA ARG A 256 -9.63 13.38 21.88
C ARG A 256 -10.23 12.74 23.16
N PRO A 257 -10.73 11.50 23.11
CA PRO A 257 -11.09 10.77 24.32
C PRO A 257 -9.84 10.15 24.96
N GLY A 258 -9.63 10.47 26.25
CA GLY A 258 -9.00 9.56 27.19
C GLY A 258 -7.48 9.42 27.20
N ARG A 259 -6.74 10.44 27.66
CA ARG A 259 -5.59 10.22 28.57
C ARG A 259 -5.58 11.25 29.69
N ARG A 260 -5.47 10.72 30.91
CA ARG A 260 -5.50 11.43 32.20
C ARG A 260 -4.58 12.66 32.19
N ARG A 261 -5.16 13.85 32.41
CA ARG A 261 -4.41 15.06 32.77
C ARG A 261 -3.74 14.84 34.12
N ARG A 262 -2.41 14.70 34.16
CA ARG A 262 -1.63 15.13 35.33
C ARG A 262 -1.20 16.57 35.07
N LEU A 263 -1.81 17.51 35.80
CA LEU A 263 -1.41 18.91 35.84
C LEU A 263 0.03 19.02 36.39
N PRO A 264 0.90 19.88 35.84
CA PRO A 264 2.12 20.28 36.53
C PRO A 264 1.74 21.27 37.64
N LEU A 265 2.11 20.95 38.88
CA LEU A 265 2.09 21.88 40.00
C LEU A 265 3.01 23.07 39.69
N ARG A 266 2.41 24.24 39.47
CA ARG A 266 3.10 25.53 39.59
C ARG A 266 3.57 25.69 41.03
N ARG A 267 4.88 25.78 41.25
CA ARG A 267 5.42 26.47 42.44
C ARG A 267 5.64 27.92 42.04
N SER A 268 4.86 28.81 42.65
CA SER A 268 5.11 30.25 42.71
C SER A 268 4.96 30.68 44.17
N GLY A 269 5.92 31.44 44.68
CA GLY A 269 5.72 32.26 45.87
C GLY A 269 6.78 32.07 46.96
N ARG A 270 7.61 33.09 47.10
CA ARG A 270 8.52 33.35 48.22
C ARG A 270 7.73 33.62 49.51
N ALA A 271 8.29 33.19 50.64
CA ALA A 271 8.62 34.04 51.78
C ALA A 271 9.96 33.53 52.31
#